data_AF-A0A4P9YRQ9-F1
#
_entry.id   AF-A0A4P9YRQ9-F1
#
_cell.length_a   1.000
_cell.length_b   1.000
_cell.length_c   1.000
_cell.angle_alpha   90.00
_cell.angle_beta   90.00
_cell.angle_gamma   90.00
#
_symmetry.space_group_name_H-M   'P 1'
#
loop_
_entity.id
_entity.type
_entity.pdbx_description
1 polymer ?
#
loop_
_entity_poly.entity_id
_entity_poly.type
_entity_poly.pdbx_seq_one_letter_code
_entity_poly.pdbx_strand_id
1 'polypeptide(L)'
;MYTRTHTRDIGHVKIERLVFIAERCSSLQVEAYRLALAEIKANTLNAKRYKQLILKLNAALESHGQSPMEFDAQWVEQTETKVKRRYDELEADLKGFRSNLIKESIRIGLHELADHHYAYGDLNNALRNYSRAREYCSTAAQTIENCLSIVRISHEMNNMSQVASQVIKAQSIPEAQEDASIAAKLKASLAITKLDTSKYRQVAQMLTEIDFTAFTNARYEDVIAPNDIAVYGGLCALATFNRADLKAKVLDSPNFRQYLELEPQIRELILAFYYADYEKCMREKEEANIQ
;
A
#
# COMPACT_ATOMS: atom_id res chain seq x y z
N MET A 1 21.01 -6.76 7.13
CA MET A 1 20.36 -8.04 7.52
C MET A 1 18.88 -7.80 7.85
N TYR A 2 18.12 -7.17 6.93
CA TYR A 2 16.73 -6.68 7.14
C TYR A 2 15.79 -7.09 6.00
N THR A 3 15.90 -8.32 5.50
CA THR A 3 15.13 -8.80 4.34
C THR A 3 14.02 -9.79 4.70
N ARG A 4 13.65 -9.93 5.97
CA ARG A 4 12.76 -11.01 6.44
C ARG A 4 11.30 -10.64 6.77
N THR A 5 10.89 -9.37 6.70
CA THR A 5 9.51 -8.95 7.02
C THR A 5 8.61 -8.68 5.81
N HIS A 6 9.19 -8.34 4.66
CA HIS A 6 8.46 -7.71 3.56
C HIS A 6 7.41 -8.60 2.86
N THR A 7 7.49 -9.93 2.96
CA THR A 7 6.49 -10.82 2.31
C THR A 7 5.17 -10.91 3.09
N ARG A 8 5.20 -10.70 4.42
CA ARG A 8 3.98 -10.67 5.23
C ARG A 8 3.19 -9.37 5.03
N ASP A 9 3.92 -8.34 4.65
CA ASP A 9 3.49 -6.96 4.59
C ASP A 9 2.60 -6.63 3.38
N ILE A 10 2.84 -7.32 2.26
CA ILE A 10 2.04 -7.20 1.02
C ILE A 10 0.63 -7.79 1.20
N GLY A 11 0.48 -8.73 2.14
CA GLY A 11 -0.77 -9.47 2.34
C GLY A 11 -1.97 -8.58 2.63
N HIS A 12 -1.83 -7.60 3.52
CA HIS A 12 -2.96 -6.78 4.00
C HIS A 12 -3.59 -5.94 2.88
N VAL A 13 -2.80 -5.17 2.14
CA VAL A 13 -3.32 -4.35 1.03
C VAL A 13 -3.88 -5.22 -0.09
N LYS A 14 -3.23 -6.35 -0.40
CA LYS A 14 -3.76 -7.32 -1.38
C LYS A 14 -5.11 -7.87 -0.96
N ILE A 15 -5.28 -8.21 0.32
CA ILE A 15 -6.57 -8.67 0.88
C ILE A 15 -7.63 -7.57 0.72
N GLU A 16 -7.32 -6.32 1.08
CA GLU A 16 -8.30 -5.23 0.97
C GLU A 16 -8.69 -4.94 -0.49
N ARG A 17 -7.74 -5.01 -1.44
CA ARG A 17 -8.01 -4.90 -2.88
C ARG A 17 -8.92 -6.03 -3.37
N LEU A 18 -8.67 -7.27 -2.95
CA LEU A 18 -9.52 -8.42 -3.31
C LEU A 18 -10.93 -8.30 -2.72
N VAL A 19 -11.03 -7.86 -1.46
CA VAL A 19 -12.34 -7.61 -0.81
C VAL A 19 -13.10 -6.51 -1.55
N PHE A 20 -12.42 -5.43 -1.94
CA PHE A 20 -13.02 -4.35 -2.72
C PHE A 20 -13.57 -4.84 -4.06
N ILE A 21 -12.83 -5.69 -4.78
CA ILE A 21 -13.29 -6.33 -6.02
C ILE A 21 -14.51 -7.20 -5.73
N ALA A 22 -14.47 -8.02 -4.68
CA ALA A 22 -15.56 -8.93 -4.34
C ALA A 22 -16.87 -8.21 -3.99
N GLU A 23 -16.79 -7.02 -3.40
CA GLU A 23 -17.94 -6.21 -3.02
C GLU A 23 -18.57 -5.44 -4.19
N ARG A 24 -17.83 -5.24 -5.29
CA ARG A 24 -18.29 -4.44 -6.45
C ARG A 24 -18.56 -5.26 -7.70
N CYS A 25 -17.86 -6.37 -7.88
CA CYS A 25 -17.94 -7.21 -9.07
C CYS A 25 -18.57 -8.55 -8.72
N SER A 26 -19.88 -8.68 -8.94
CA SER A 26 -20.63 -9.93 -8.66
C SER A 26 -20.05 -11.13 -9.42
N SER A 27 -19.62 -10.95 -10.67
CA SER A 27 -19.02 -12.00 -11.50
C SER A 27 -17.72 -12.58 -10.94
N LEU A 28 -16.93 -11.77 -10.22
CA LEU A 28 -15.64 -12.15 -9.65
C LEU A 28 -15.70 -12.37 -8.13
N GLN A 29 -16.87 -12.19 -7.52
CA GLN A 29 -17.04 -12.12 -6.07
C GLN A 29 -16.50 -13.33 -5.33
N VAL A 30 -16.93 -14.52 -5.74
CA VAL A 30 -16.55 -15.79 -5.10
C VAL A 30 -15.05 -16.03 -5.22
N GLU A 31 -14.48 -15.80 -6.40
CA GLU A 31 -13.06 -16.05 -6.66
C GLU A 31 -12.17 -15.06 -5.91
N ALA A 32 -12.55 -13.78 -5.88
CA ALA A 32 -11.83 -12.76 -5.14
C ALA A 32 -11.81 -13.06 -3.62
N TYR A 33 -12.92 -13.52 -3.04
CA TYR A 33 -12.94 -13.95 -1.65
C TYR A 33 -12.10 -15.21 -1.38
N ARG A 34 -12.09 -16.20 -2.28
CA ARG A 34 -11.23 -17.40 -2.16
C ARG A 34 -9.75 -17.02 -2.15
N LEU A 35 -9.34 -16.15 -3.07
CA LEU A 35 -7.96 -15.64 -3.13
C LEU A 35 -7.61 -14.84 -1.86
N ALA A 36 -8.54 -14.04 -1.33
CA ALA A 36 -8.31 -13.28 -0.10
C ALA A 36 -8.11 -14.20 1.11
N LEU A 37 -8.88 -15.28 1.23
CA LEU A 37 -8.70 -16.26 2.32
C LEU A 37 -7.39 -17.04 2.21
N ALA A 38 -7.00 -17.43 0.99
CA ALA A 38 -5.73 -18.08 0.74
C ALA A 38 -4.55 -17.16 1.13
N GLU A 39 -4.64 -15.87 0.77
CA GLU A 39 -3.66 -14.85 1.12
C GLU A 39 -3.56 -14.64 2.64
N ILE A 40 -4.71 -14.57 3.34
CA ILE A 40 -4.73 -14.47 4.80
C ILE A 40 -3.97 -15.62 5.46
N LYS A 41 -4.26 -16.86 5.04
CA LYS A 41 -3.64 -18.05 5.63
C LYS A 41 -2.14 -18.17 5.31
N ALA A 42 -1.72 -17.74 4.12
CA ALA A 42 -0.34 -17.85 3.67
C ALA A 42 0.56 -16.76 4.27
N ASN A 43 0.08 -15.51 4.31
CA ASN A 43 0.95 -14.35 4.50
C ASN A 43 0.62 -13.49 5.73
N THR A 44 -0.51 -13.73 6.42
CA THR A 44 -0.91 -12.92 7.59
C THR A 44 -1.17 -13.76 8.84
N LEU A 45 -1.34 -13.10 10.00
CA LEU A 45 -1.75 -13.73 11.26
C LEU A 45 -3.12 -13.22 11.72
N ASN A 46 -3.90 -12.63 10.81
CA ASN A 46 -5.14 -11.92 11.14
C ASN A 46 -6.34 -12.88 11.18
N ALA A 47 -6.43 -13.65 12.26
CA ALA A 47 -7.53 -14.58 12.50
C ALA A 47 -8.90 -13.87 12.56
N LYS A 48 -8.95 -12.62 13.02
CA LYS A 48 -10.18 -11.82 13.05
C LYS A 48 -10.70 -11.55 11.63
N ARG A 49 -9.83 -11.17 10.70
CA ARG A 49 -10.19 -10.92 9.30
C ARG A 49 -10.59 -12.22 8.60
N TYR A 50 -9.91 -13.34 8.88
CA TYR A 50 -10.31 -14.66 8.39
C TYR A 50 -11.76 -15.00 8.75
N LYS A 51 -12.11 -14.88 10.04
CA LYS A 51 -13.48 -15.12 10.55
C LYS A 51 -14.53 -14.23 9.86
N GLN A 52 -14.18 -12.99 9.52
CA GLN A 52 -15.09 -12.09 8.82
C GLN A 52 -15.25 -12.47 7.34
N LEU A 53 -14.16 -12.79 6.65
CA LEU A 53 -14.20 -13.07 5.21
C LEU A 53 -14.83 -14.42 4.87
N ILE A 54 -14.66 -15.44 5.71
CA ILE A 54 -15.31 -16.74 5.50
C ILE A 54 -16.84 -16.62 5.57
N LEU A 55 -17.37 -15.76 6.47
CA LEU A 55 -18.80 -15.47 6.55
C LEU A 55 -19.30 -14.77 5.29
N LYS A 56 -18.56 -13.76 4.80
CA LYS A 56 -18.89 -13.07 3.54
C LYS A 56 -18.83 -14.01 2.33
N LEU A 57 -17.82 -14.88 2.27
CA LEU A 57 -17.70 -15.88 1.21
C LEU A 57 -18.87 -16.87 1.24
N ASN A 58 -19.24 -17.40 2.40
CA ASN A 58 -20.34 -18.36 2.49
C ASN A 58 -21.67 -17.73 2.10
N ALA A 59 -21.94 -16.48 2.48
CA ALA A 59 -23.11 -15.74 2.00
C ALA A 59 -23.10 -15.56 0.47
N ALA A 60 -21.93 -15.31 -0.13
CA ALA A 60 -21.78 -15.22 -1.58
C ALA A 60 -21.93 -16.59 -2.28
N LEU A 61 -21.45 -17.67 -1.67
CA LEU A 61 -21.61 -19.03 -2.21
C LEU A 61 -23.07 -19.44 -2.21
N GLU A 62 -23.79 -19.18 -1.11
CA GLU A 62 -25.23 -19.46 -1.00
C GLU A 62 -26.04 -18.69 -2.05
N SER A 63 -25.74 -17.42 -2.30
CA SER A 63 -26.43 -16.63 -3.33
C SER A 63 -26.17 -17.15 -4.76
N HIS A 64 -25.05 -17.82 -4.98
CA HIS A 64 -24.69 -18.46 -6.25
C HIS A 64 -25.07 -19.96 -6.30
N GLY A 65 -25.77 -20.47 -5.28
CA GLY A 65 -26.18 -21.88 -5.20
C GLY A 65 -25.03 -22.88 -5.03
N GLN A 66 -23.88 -22.42 -4.52
CA GLN A 66 -22.70 -23.26 -4.23
C GLN A 66 -22.66 -23.65 -2.74
N SER A 67 -22.04 -24.81 -2.45
CA SER A 67 -21.87 -25.27 -1.07
C SER A 67 -20.95 -24.33 -0.28
N PRO A 68 -21.28 -24.03 0.99
CA PRO A 68 -20.42 -23.23 1.87
C PRO A 68 -19.03 -23.84 2.04
N MET A 69 -18.03 -23.00 2.20
CA MET A 69 -16.68 -23.40 2.57
C MET A 69 -16.58 -23.64 4.08
N GLU A 70 -15.87 -24.70 4.46
CA GLU A 70 -15.67 -25.04 5.88
C GLU A 70 -14.82 -24.00 6.60
N PHE A 71 -15.22 -23.73 7.85
CA PHE A 71 -14.47 -22.87 8.74
C PHE A 71 -13.30 -23.64 9.38
N ASP A 72 -12.08 -23.15 9.15
CA ASP A 72 -10.87 -23.76 9.71
C ASP A 72 -10.63 -23.28 11.14
N ALA A 73 -11.33 -23.88 12.09
CA ALA A 73 -11.20 -23.58 13.51
C ALA A 73 -9.80 -23.90 14.05
N GLN A 74 -9.17 -24.96 13.53
CA GLN A 74 -7.84 -25.39 13.97
C GLN A 74 -6.77 -24.36 13.60
N TRP A 75 -6.79 -23.83 12.37
CA TRP A 75 -5.86 -22.78 11.97
C TRP A 75 -6.03 -21.51 12.80
N VAL A 76 -7.28 -21.14 13.12
CA VAL A 76 -7.57 -19.97 13.96
C VAL A 76 -6.94 -20.12 15.35
N GLU A 77 -7.18 -21.25 16.03
CA GLU A 77 -6.67 -21.49 17.38
C GLU A 77 -5.13 -21.54 17.40
N GLN A 78 -4.52 -22.22 16.42
CA GLN A 78 -3.07 -22.27 16.27
C GLN A 78 -2.47 -20.88 16.03
N THR A 79 -3.12 -20.07 15.20
CA THR A 79 -2.68 -18.72 14.88
C THR A 79 -2.79 -17.80 16.09
N GLU A 80 -3.91 -17.81 16.81
CA GLU A 80 -4.13 -17.01 18.03
C GLU A 80 -3.11 -17.39 19.13
N THR A 81 -2.85 -18.69 19.31
CA THR A 81 -1.83 -19.17 20.26
C THR A 81 -0.43 -18.71 19.88
N LYS A 82 -0.07 -18.81 18.59
CA LYS A 82 1.22 -18.36 18.07
C LYS A 82 1.40 -16.85 18.20
N VAL A 83 0.35 -16.07 17.95
CA VAL A 83 0.34 -14.62 18.12
C VAL A 83 0.62 -14.27 19.58
N LYS A 84 -0.16 -14.85 20.51
CA LYS A 84 0.00 -14.58 21.93
C LYS A 84 1.40 -14.91 22.45
N ARG A 85 1.92 -16.10 22.10
CA ARG A 85 3.28 -16.50 22.50
C ARG A 85 4.33 -15.51 22.00
N ARG A 86 4.26 -15.11 20.72
CA ARG A 86 5.23 -14.16 20.15
C ARG A 86 5.12 -12.78 20.80
N TYR A 87 3.90 -12.34 21.12
CA TYR A 87 3.67 -11.11 21.86
C TYR A 87 4.35 -11.15 23.25
N ASP A 88 4.14 -12.21 24.01
CA ASP A 88 4.71 -12.36 25.36
C ASP A 88 6.26 -12.37 25.32
N GLU A 89 6.85 -13.03 24.32
CA GLU A 89 8.31 -13.03 24.08
C GLU A 89 8.83 -11.61 23.78
N LEU A 90 8.19 -10.89 22.84
CA LEU A 90 8.58 -9.52 22.47
C LEU A 90 8.43 -8.53 23.63
N GLU A 91 7.38 -8.67 24.45
CA GLU A 91 7.16 -7.81 25.60
C GLU A 91 8.22 -8.05 26.70
N ALA A 92 8.61 -9.31 26.92
CA ALA A 92 9.68 -9.66 27.84
C ALA A 92 11.03 -9.07 27.39
N ASP A 93 11.37 -9.21 26.11
CA ASP A 93 12.59 -8.65 25.52
C ASP A 93 12.62 -7.12 25.65
N LEU A 94 11.51 -6.45 25.31
CA LEU A 94 11.39 -5.00 25.41
C LEU A 94 11.54 -4.51 26.86
N LYS A 95 11.01 -5.25 27.84
CA LYS A 95 11.19 -4.95 29.26
C LYS A 95 12.67 -5.03 29.67
N GLY A 96 13.39 -6.05 29.19
CA GLY A 96 14.83 -6.18 29.40
C GLY A 96 15.64 -5.06 28.75
N PHE A 97 15.30 -4.65 27.53
CA PHE A 97 15.97 -3.52 26.86
C PHE A 97 15.74 -2.20 27.59
N ARG A 98 14.54 -1.99 28.15
CA ARG A 98 14.21 -0.82 28.98
C ARG A 98 14.99 -0.79 30.29
N SER A 99 15.16 -1.93 30.98
CA SER A 99 15.97 -1.97 32.20
C SER A 99 17.44 -1.69 31.92
N ASN A 100 17.94 -2.10 30.76
CA ASN A 100 19.33 -1.90 30.34
C ASN A 100 19.59 -0.54 29.67
N LEU A 101 18.55 0.26 29.42
CA LEU A 101 18.61 1.60 28.82
C LEU A 101 19.31 1.67 27.46
N ILE A 102 19.26 0.59 26.68
CA ILE A 102 19.87 0.53 25.34
C ILE A 102 18.90 1.11 24.32
N LYS A 103 19.09 2.38 23.92
CA LYS A 103 18.17 3.10 23.02
C LYS A 103 17.84 2.34 21.73
N GLU A 104 18.85 1.83 21.03
CA GLU A 104 18.62 1.13 19.76
C GLU A 104 17.84 -0.17 19.94
N SER A 105 18.11 -0.94 21.01
CA SER A 105 17.34 -2.15 21.31
C SER A 105 15.90 -1.84 21.69
N ILE A 106 15.66 -0.73 22.40
CA ILE A 106 14.29 -0.26 22.69
C ILE A 106 13.57 0.14 21.39
N ARG A 107 14.25 0.85 20.47
CA ARG A 107 13.70 1.24 19.17
C ARG A 107 13.31 0.01 18.34
N ILE A 108 14.24 -0.93 18.18
CA ILE A 108 14.02 -2.17 17.43
C ILE A 108 12.91 -2.99 18.08
N GLY A 109 12.92 -3.17 19.41
CA GLY A 109 11.87 -3.91 20.11
C GLY A 109 10.48 -3.27 19.96
N LEU A 110 10.39 -1.94 19.92
CA LEU A 110 9.13 -1.24 19.64
C LEU A 110 8.66 -1.43 18.19
N HIS A 111 9.59 -1.43 17.22
CA HIS A 111 9.27 -1.73 15.81
C HIS A 111 8.78 -3.18 15.65
N GLU A 112 9.48 -4.15 16.24
CA GLU A 112 9.07 -5.55 16.18
C GLU A 112 7.70 -5.80 16.82
N LEU A 113 7.42 -5.14 17.94
CA LEU A 113 6.10 -5.20 18.58
C LEU A 113 5.02 -4.55 17.70
N ALA A 114 5.36 -3.44 17.03
CA ALA A 114 4.44 -2.78 16.11
C ALA A 114 4.14 -3.63 14.87
N ASP A 115 5.16 -4.26 14.29
CA ASP A 115 5.02 -5.20 13.17
C ASP A 115 4.19 -6.42 13.56
N HIS A 116 4.36 -6.90 14.79
CA HIS A 116 3.54 -7.99 15.32
C HIS A 116 2.06 -7.59 15.43
N HIS A 117 1.76 -6.41 15.98
CA HIS A 117 0.40 -5.88 16.03
C HIS A 117 -0.18 -5.65 14.63
N TYR A 118 0.63 -5.16 13.70
CA TYR A 118 0.24 -4.96 12.32
C TYR A 118 -0.15 -6.29 11.64
N ALA A 119 0.70 -7.32 11.75
CA ALA A 119 0.42 -8.65 11.18
C ALA A 119 -0.82 -9.33 11.80
N TYR A 120 -1.13 -9.02 13.06
CA TYR A 120 -2.35 -9.46 13.74
C TYR A 120 -3.60 -8.65 13.32
N GLY A 121 -3.42 -7.46 12.73
CA GLY A 121 -4.49 -6.56 12.30
C GLY A 121 -4.91 -5.51 13.34
N ASP A 122 -4.12 -5.31 14.40
CA ASP A 122 -4.35 -4.24 15.38
C ASP A 122 -3.56 -2.98 15.01
N LEU A 123 -4.11 -2.24 14.06
CA LEU A 123 -3.47 -1.02 13.51
C LEU A 123 -3.30 0.09 14.56
N ASN A 124 -4.20 0.18 15.53
CA ASN A 124 -4.13 1.21 16.58
C ASN A 124 -2.93 0.99 17.50
N ASN A 125 -2.72 -0.24 17.95
CA ASN A 125 -1.56 -0.55 18.81
C ASN A 125 -0.26 -0.57 18.01
N ALA A 126 -0.28 -0.99 16.75
CA ALA A 126 0.87 -0.84 15.86
C ALA A 126 1.30 0.64 15.76
N LEU A 127 0.35 1.54 15.47
CA LEU A 127 0.63 2.97 15.35
C LEU A 127 1.19 3.58 16.64
N ARG A 128 0.65 3.18 17.80
CA ARG A 128 1.14 3.64 19.11
C ARG A 128 2.59 3.24 19.36
N ASN A 129 2.96 2.00 19.05
CA ASN A 129 4.33 1.52 19.25
C ASN A 129 5.33 2.20 18.29
N TYR A 130 4.97 2.39 17.02
CA TYR A 130 5.77 3.18 16.08
C TYR A 130 5.92 4.65 16.50
N SER A 131 4.86 5.24 17.04
CA SER A 131 4.91 6.63 17.53
C SER A 131 5.84 6.77 18.74
N ARG A 132 5.90 5.77 19.63
CA ARG A 132 6.82 5.71 20.77
C ARG A 132 8.27 5.46 20.33
N ALA A 133 8.49 4.64 19.30
CA ALA A 133 9.83 4.33 18.79
C ALA A 133 10.58 5.59 18.33
N ARG A 134 9.86 6.63 17.92
CA ARG A 134 10.43 7.94 17.53
C ARG A 134 11.35 8.54 18.60
N GLU A 135 11.01 8.41 19.89
CA GLU A 135 11.80 9.00 20.99
C GLU A 135 13.19 8.36 21.13
N TYR A 136 13.37 7.19 20.54
CA TYR A 136 14.62 6.42 20.58
C TYR A 136 15.41 6.49 19.26
N CYS A 137 14.89 7.18 18.24
CA CYS A 137 15.60 7.42 16.98
C CYS A 137 16.75 8.41 17.21
N SER A 138 17.94 8.02 16.78
CA SER A 138 19.17 8.80 16.95
C SER A 138 19.75 9.30 15.61
N THR A 139 19.39 8.66 14.49
CA THR A 139 19.86 9.04 13.14
C THR A 139 18.72 9.53 12.24
N ALA A 140 19.06 10.28 11.20
CA ALA A 140 18.13 10.68 10.15
C ALA A 140 17.46 9.48 9.48
N ALA A 141 18.25 8.46 9.11
CA ALA A 141 17.76 7.22 8.51
C ALA A 141 16.71 6.51 9.38
N GLN A 142 16.92 6.42 10.70
CA GLN A 142 15.96 5.82 11.63
C GLN A 142 14.66 6.63 11.71
N THR A 143 14.76 7.95 11.67
CA THR A 143 13.60 8.84 11.69
C THR A 143 12.77 8.68 10.41
N ILE A 144 13.44 8.60 9.24
CA ILE A 144 12.80 8.37 7.95
C ILE A 144 12.10 7.01 7.92
N GLU A 145 12.79 5.94 8.34
CA GLU A 145 12.23 4.58 8.44
C GLU A 145 10.95 4.60 9.30
N ASN A 146 11.01 5.22 10.48
CA ASN A 146 9.86 5.32 11.37
C ASN A 146 8.71 6.13 10.75
N CYS A 147 9.00 7.21 10.01
CA CYS A 147 7.99 7.98 9.28
C CYS A 147 7.32 7.14 8.19
N LEU A 148 8.09 6.35 7.43
CA LEU A 148 7.56 5.46 6.39
C LEU A 148 6.65 4.37 6.98
N SER A 149 7.05 3.75 8.11
CA SER A 149 6.20 2.78 8.81
C SER A 149 4.88 3.38 9.29
N ILE A 150 4.91 4.62 9.83
CA ILE A 150 3.69 5.33 10.24
C ILE A 150 2.82 5.67 9.02
N VAL A 151 3.42 6.13 7.92
CA VAL A 151 2.70 6.44 6.66
C VAL A 151 1.95 5.21 6.18
N ARG A 152 2.61 4.04 6.16
CA ARG A 152 2.02 2.77 5.75
C ARG A 152 0.78 2.42 6.58
N ILE A 153 0.89 2.41 7.91
CA ILE A 153 -0.26 2.11 8.78
C ILE A 153 -1.36 3.17 8.63
N SER A 154 -0.99 4.43 8.45
CA SER A 154 -1.96 5.52 8.31
C SER A 154 -2.76 5.39 7.01
N HIS A 155 -2.15 4.88 5.93
CA HIS A 155 -2.87 4.55 4.69
C HIS A 155 -3.94 3.48 4.92
N GLU A 156 -3.62 2.41 5.65
CA GLU A 156 -4.59 1.34 5.96
C GLU A 156 -5.70 1.78 6.90
N MET A 157 -5.39 2.69 7.83
CA MET A 157 -6.40 3.32 8.68
C MET A 157 -7.23 4.39 7.95
N ASN A 158 -6.95 4.64 6.66
CA ASN A 158 -7.53 5.71 5.85
C ASN A 158 -7.38 7.11 6.49
N ASN A 159 -6.30 7.33 7.24
CA ASN A 159 -5.99 8.60 7.90
C ASN A 159 -5.00 9.44 7.08
N MET A 160 -5.50 10.04 6.00
CA MET A 160 -4.68 10.80 5.04
C MET A 160 -4.06 12.07 5.63
N SER A 161 -4.69 12.69 6.63
CA SER A 161 -4.12 13.85 7.36
C SER A 161 -2.81 13.50 8.07
N GLN A 162 -2.77 12.31 8.66
CA GLN A 162 -1.57 11.80 9.32
C GLN A 162 -0.49 11.43 8.31
N VAL A 163 -0.86 10.81 7.18
CA VAL A 163 0.06 10.54 6.07
C VAL A 163 0.74 11.82 5.62
N ALA A 164 -0.02 12.86 5.27
CA ALA A 164 0.53 14.13 4.81
C ALA A 164 1.49 14.75 5.84
N SER A 165 1.12 14.72 7.13
CA SER A 165 1.95 15.26 8.21
C SER A 165 3.28 14.51 8.35
N GLN A 166 3.30 13.19 8.18
CA GLN A 166 4.53 12.39 8.29
C GLN A 166 5.40 12.50 7.05
N VAL A 167 4.80 12.58 5.86
CA VAL A 167 5.55 12.82 4.62
C VAL A 167 6.27 14.16 4.69
N ILE A 168 5.58 15.24 5.10
CA ILE A 168 6.21 16.58 5.20
C ILE A 168 7.40 16.55 6.16
N LYS A 169 7.28 15.83 7.27
CA LYS A 169 8.39 15.65 8.22
C LYS A 169 9.55 14.88 7.60
N ALA A 170 9.29 13.77 6.92
CA ALA A 170 10.33 13.00 6.25
C ALA A 170 11.02 13.81 5.14
N GLN A 171 10.27 14.58 4.36
CA GLN A 171 10.81 15.44 3.30
C GLN A 171 11.65 16.60 3.83
N SER A 172 11.44 17.04 5.08
CA SER A 172 12.28 18.08 5.70
C SER A 172 13.69 17.61 6.06
N ILE A 173 13.93 16.29 6.02
CA ILE A 173 15.23 15.66 6.29
C ILE A 173 16.01 15.58 4.96
N PRO A 174 17.20 16.21 4.85
CA PRO A 174 17.98 16.22 3.61
C PRO A 174 18.29 14.82 3.05
N GLU A 175 18.63 13.87 3.91
CA GLU A 175 18.95 12.49 3.54
C GLU A 175 17.78 11.77 2.85
N ALA A 176 16.54 12.18 3.12
CA ALA A 176 15.36 11.64 2.44
C ALA A 176 15.20 12.15 1.00
N GLN A 177 15.78 13.32 0.69
CA GLN A 177 15.76 13.90 -0.65
C GLN A 177 16.93 13.40 -1.51
N GLU A 178 18.06 13.07 -0.88
CA GLU A 178 19.23 12.50 -1.56
C GLU A 178 18.98 11.07 -2.04
N ASP A 179 18.25 10.27 -1.26
CA ASP A 179 17.85 8.92 -1.67
C ASP A 179 16.62 8.96 -2.59
N ALA A 180 16.87 8.73 -3.88
CA ALA A 180 15.84 8.69 -4.91
C ALA A 180 14.71 7.67 -4.61
N SER A 181 15.02 6.55 -3.97
CA SER A 181 14.04 5.52 -3.60
C SER A 181 13.10 6.03 -2.51
N ILE A 182 13.66 6.67 -1.48
CA ILE A 182 12.88 7.26 -0.37
C ILE A 182 12.04 8.43 -0.89
N ALA A 183 12.65 9.33 -1.68
CA ALA A 183 11.94 10.45 -2.28
C ALA A 183 10.77 9.98 -3.15
N ALA A 184 10.96 8.90 -3.91
CA ALA A 184 9.91 8.27 -4.72
C ALA A 184 8.75 7.72 -3.85
N LYS A 185 9.04 6.98 -2.76
CA LYS A 185 8.02 6.49 -1.81
C LYS A 185 7.21 7.62 -1.19
N LEU A 186 7.90 8.68 -0.74
CA LEU A 186 7.27 9.85 -0.13
C LEU A 186 6.39 10.61 -1.13
N LYS A 187 6.87 10.81 -2.36
CA LYS A 187 6.11 11.46 -3.43
C LYS A 187 4.86 10.64 -3.80
N ALA A 188 4.99 9.32 -3.91
CA ALA A 188 3.86 8.43 -4.20
C ALA A 188 2.78 8.46 -3.09
N SER A 189 3.20 8.37 -1.82
CA SER A 189 2.28 8.42 -0.66
C SER A 189 1.50 9.74 -0.59
N LEU A 190 2.18 10.86 -0.87
CA LEU A 190 1.55 12.17 -0.89
C LEU A 190 0.61 12.31 -2.09
N ALA A 191 0.94 11.74 -3.25
CA ALA A 191 0.06 11.74 -4.41
C ALA A 191 -1.27 11.02 -4.10
N ILE A 192 -1.24 9.88 -3.40
CA ILE A 192 -2.45 9.18 -2.96
C ILE A 192 -3.30 10.06 -2.03
N THR A 193 -2.65 10.76 -1.09
CA THR A 193 -3.35 11.70 -0.20
C THR A 193 -4.02 12.83 -0.99
N LYS A 194 -3.38 13.33 -2.06
CA LYS A 194 -3.95 14.36 -2.92
C LYS A 194 -5.09 13.84 -3.79
N LEU A 195 -5.03 12.57 -4.20
CA LEU A 195 -6.08 11.89 -4.94
C LEU A 195 -7.38 11.83 -4.14
N ASP A 196 -7.30 11.51 -2.84
CA ASP A 196 -8.44 11.52 -1.92
C ASP A 196 -9.08 12.91 -1.83
N THR A 197 -8.26 13.97 -1.81
CA THR A 197 -8.74 15.37 -1.82
C THR A 197 -9.15 15.91 -3.20
N SER A 198 -9.28 15.05 -4.21
CA SER A 198 -9.66 15.40 -5.59
C SER A 198 -8.73 16.42 -6.28
N LYS A 199 -7.46 16.49 -5.87
CA LYS A 199 -6.46 17.42 -6.43
C LYS A 199 -5.71 16.81 -7.62
N TYR A 200 -6.44 16.35 -8.64
CA TYR A 200 -5.92 15.54 -9.76
C TYR A 200 -4.74 16.17 -10.51
N ARG A 201 -4.73 17.50 -10.68
CA ARG A 201 -3.60 18.19 -11.37
C ARG A 201 -2.29 18.05 -10.59
N GLN A 202 -2.34 18.12 -9.26
CA GLN A 202 -1.16 17.93 -8.40
C GLN A 202 -0.71 16.47 -8.43
N VAL A 203 -1.67 15.53 -8.40
CA VAL A 203 -1.39 14.09 -8.52
C VAL A 203 -0.65 13.78 -9.82
N ALA A 204 -1.15 14.27 -10.95
CA ALA A 204 -0.52 14.07 -12.26
C ALA A 204 0.92 14.60 -12.30
N GLN A 205 1.16 15.81 -11.77
CA GLN A 205 2.51 16.38 -11.68
C GLN A 205 3.43 15.51 -10.83
N MET A 206 2.97 15.10 -9.65
CA MET A 206 3.78 14.31 -8.73
C MET A 206 4.10 12.93 -9.29
N LEU A 207 3.11 12.20 -9.81
CA LEU A 207 3.29 10.82 -10.31
C LEU A 207 4.15 10.77 -11.58
N THR A 208 4.02 11.74 -12.49
CA THR A 208 4.82 11.78 -13.73
C THR A 208 6.30 12.12 -13.50
N GLU A 209 6.64 12.67 -12.33
CA GLU A 209 8.01 12.99 -11.93
C GLU A 209 8.70 11.88 -11.14
N ILE A 210 8.00 10.79 -10.77
CA ILE A 210 8.62 9.68 -10.02
C ILE A 210 9.54 8.91 -10.95
N ASP A 211 10.80 8.70 -10.55
CA ASP A 211 11.74 7.88 -11.32
C ASP A 211 11.35 6.39 -11.30
N PHE A 212 11.22 5.78 -12.48
CA PHE A 212 10.81 4.39 -12.66
C PHE A 212 11.77 3.40 -12.01
N THR A 213 13.08 3.61 -12.22
CA THR A 213 14.11 2.68 -11.74
C THR A 213 14.22 2.77 -10.23
N ALA A 214 14.26 3.98 -9.68
CA ALA A 214 14.31 4.21 -8.25
C ALA A 214 13.07 3.63 -7.55
N PHE A 215 11.87 3.88 -8.09
CA PHE A 215 10.63 3.38 -7.49
C PHE A 215 10.52 1.85 -7.54
N THR A 216 10.86 1.24 -8.67
CA THR A 216 10.78 -0.23 -8.81
C THR A 216 11.78 -0.93 -7.88
N ASN A 217 12.99 -0.37 -7.75
CA ASN A 217 13.98 -0.86 -6.79
C ASN A 217 13.57 -0.65 -5.33
N ALA A 218 12.72 0.35 -5.07
CA ALA A 218 12.24 0.70 -3.72
C ALA A 218 11.31 -0.35 -3.12
N ARG A 219 10.67 -1.21 -3.95
CA ARG A 219 9.67 -2.22 -3.56
C ARG A 219 8.62 -1.65 -2.59
N TYR A 220 7.69 -0.85 -3.13
CA TYR A 220 6.65 -0.15 -2.36
C TYR A 220 5.22 -0.62 -2.68
N GLU A 221 5.11 -1.88 -3.11
CA GLU A 221 3.87 -2.52 -3.57
C GLU A 221 2.81 -2.66 -2.45
N ASP A 222 3.25 -2.60 -1.20
CA ASP A 222 2.43 -2.53 0.00
C ASP A 222 1.62 -1.22 0.10
N VAL A 223 1.92 -0.19 -0.70
CA VAL A 223 1.09 1.02 -0.80
C VAL A 223 0.59 1.23 -2.23
N ILE A 224 1.50 1.19 -3.22
CA ILE A 224 1.17 1.46 -4.61
C ILE A 224 2.09 0.68 -5.56
N ALA A 225 1.49 0.02 -6.55
CA ALA A 225 2.23 -0.71 -7.57
C ALA A 225 2.71 0.24 -8.69
N PRO A 226 3.77 -0.10 -9.43
CA PRO A 226 4.16 0.66 -10.62
C PRO A 226 3.04 0.80 -11.66
N ASN A 227 2.21 -0.25 -11.84
CA ASN A 227 1.02 -0.21 -12.69
C ASN A 227 0.02 0.86 -12.21
N ASP A 228 -0.21 0.96 -10.90
CA ASP A 228 -1.10 1.97 -10.33
C ASP A 228 -0.59 3.40 -10.62
N ILE A 229 0.73 3.62 -10.62
CA ILE A 229 1.34 4.91 -11.00
C ILE A 229 1.06 5.24 -12.47
N ALA A 230 1.16 4.26 -13.36
CA ALA A 230 0.85 4.43 -14.78
C ALA A 230 -0.62 4.83 -14.99
N VAL A 231 -1.55 4.11 -14.36
CA VAL A 231 -2.99 4.36 -14.45
C VAL A 231 -3.36 5.70 -13.82
N TYR A 232 -3.03 5.92 -12.54
CA TYR A 232 -3.41 7.15 -11.84
C TYR A 232 -2.72 8.38 -12.41
N GLY A 233 -1.43 8.27 -12.75
CA GLY A 233 -0.66 9.35 -13.37
C GLY A 233 -1.20 9.68 -14.76
N GLY A 234 -1.45 8.65 -15.58
CA GLY A 234 -1.95 8.81 -16.95
C GLY A 234 -3.35 9.42 -17.01
N LEU A 235 -4.31 8.90 -16.24
CA LEU A 235 -5.69 9.40 -16.22
C LEU A 235 -5.79 10.79 -15.60
N CYS A 236 -5.06 11.06 -14.51
CA CYS A 236 -5.04 12.41 -13.93
C CYS A 236 -4.39 13.43 -14.88
N ALA A 237 -3.34 13.04 -15.61
CA ALA A 237 -2.72 13.89 -16.61
C ALA A 237 -3.67 14.15 -17.78
N LEU A 238 -4.33 13.12 -18.31
CA LEU A 238 -5.32 13.23 -19.37
C LEU A 238 -6.46 14.19 -19.00
N ALA A 239 -6.96 14.11 -17.76
CA ALA A 239 -8.06 14.93 -17.29
C ALA A 239 -7.68 16.40 -16.98
N THR A 240 -6.41 16.70 -16.68
CA THR A 240 -6.03 18.00 -16.12
C THR A 240 -4.93 18.75 -16.84
N PHE A 241 -4.09 18.09 -17.63
CA PHE A 241 -3.00 18.73 -18.37
C PHE A 241 -3.52 19.36 -19.66
N ASN A 242 -2.90 20.47 -20.05
CA ASN A 242 -3.10 21.00 -21.39
C ASN A 242 -2.26 20.19 -22.39
N ARG A 243 -2.48 20.41 -23.70
CA ARG A 243 -1.79 19.66 -24.76
C ARG A 243 -0.25 19.78 -24.70
N ALA A 244 0.26 20.94 -24.26
CA ALA A 244 1.71 21.16 -24.12
C ALA A 244 2.29 20.38 -22.93
N ASP A 245 1.63 20.43 -21.77
CA ASP A 245 1.98 19.69 -20.56
C ASP A 245 1.92 18.17 -20.81
N LEU A 246 0.89 17.69 -21.50
CA LEU A 246 0.72 16.27 -21.85
C LEU A 246 1.84 15.79 -22.78
N LYS A 247 2.21 16.60 -23.77
CA LYS A 247 3.35 16.28 -24.63
C LYS A 247 4.66 16.22 -23.83
N ALA A 248 4.98 17.29 -23.10
CA ALA A 248 6.28 17.42 -22.44
C ALA A 248 6.48 16.45 -21.26
N LYS A 249 5.45 16.27 -20.41
CA LYS A 249 5.58 15.54 -19.15
C LYS A 249 5.21 14.06 -19.23
N VAL A 250 4.40 13.68 -20.22
CA VAL A 250 3.88 12.31 -20.36
C VAL A 250 4.44 11.65 -21.62
N LEU A 251 4.15 12.24 -22.79
CA LEU A 251 4.50 11.60 -24.06
C LEU A 251 5.99 11.69 -24.40
N ASP A 252 6.67 12.80 -24.11
CA ASP A 252 8.11 12.99 -24.42
C ASP A 252 9.01 12.63 -23.23
N SER A 253 8.44 12.37 -22.04
CA SER A 253 9.17 11.97 -20.85
C SER A 253 9.67 10.52 -20.96
N PRO A 254 10.99 10.27 -21.05
CA PRO A 254 11.52 8.90 -21.15
C PRO A 254 11.28 8.09 -19.88
N ASN A 255 11.15 8.78 -18.74
CA ASN A 255 10.86 8.16 -17.46
C ASN A 255 9.41 7.68 -17.40
N PHE A 256 8.43 8.54 -17.69
CA PHE A 256 7.02 8.16 -17.60
C PHE A 256 6.59 7.19 -18.71
N ARG A 257 7.29 7.16 -19.85
CA ARG A 257 7.11 6.13 -20.88
C ARG A 257 7.30 4.70 -20.34
N GLN A 258 8.25 4.48 -19.44
CA GLN A 258 8.47 3.16 -18.84
C GLN A 258 7.28 2.70 -18.01
N TYR A 259 6.62 3.61 -17.29
CA TYR A 259 5.35 3.30 -16.61
C TYR A 259 4.23 2.99 -17.61
N LEU A 260 4.10 3.76 -18.68
CA LEU A 260 3.08 3.54 -19.72
C LEU A 260 3.28 2.25 -20.53
N GLU A 261 4.49 1.69 -20.55
CA GLU A 261 4.74 0.36 -21.14
C GLU A 261 4.14 -0.78 -20.31
N LEU A 262 3.95 -0.58 -18.99
CA LEU A 262 3.27 -1.55 -18.13
C LEU A 262 1.76 -1.61 -18.41
N GLU A 263 1.17 -0.50 -18.87
CA GLU A 263 -0.27 -0.37 -19.14
C GLU A 263 -0.51 0.21 -20.55
N PRO A 264 -0.40 -0.63 -21.61
CA PRO A 264 -0.52 -0.18 -22.99
C PRO A 264 -1.84 0.52 -23.30
N GLN A 265 -2.94 0.11 -22.66
CA GLN A 265 -4.28 0.71 -22.85
C GLN A 265 -4.29 2.20 -22.48
N ILE A 266 -3.67 2.56 -21.34
CA ILE A 266 -3.58 3.96 -20.90
C ILE A 266 -2.71 4.78 -21.86
N ARG A 267 -1.64 4.18 -22.39
CA ARG A 267 -0.78 4.81 -23.39
C ARG A 267 -1.55 5.12 -24.66
N GLU A 268 -2.31 4.15 -25.17
CA GLU A 268 -3.11 4.31 -26.39
C GLU A 268 -4.22 5.35 -26.22
N LEU A 269 -4.88 5.36 -25.06
CA LEU A 269 -5.87 6.37 -24.70
C LEU A 269 -5.29 7.79 -24.74
N ILE A 270 -4.12 8.00 -24.14
CA ILE A 270 -3.45 9.32 -24.11
C ILE A 270 -3.02 9.76 -25.52
N LEU A 271 -2.52 8.83 -26.34
CA LEU A 271 -2.14 9.10 -27.72
C LEU A 271 -3.36 9.47 -28.58
N ALA A 272 -4.45 8.71 -28.47
CA ALA A 272 -5.69 8.97 -29.20
C ALA A 272 -6.24 10.37 -28.86
N PHE A 273 -6.25 10.74 -27.58
CA PHE A 273 -6.63 12.08 -27.15
C PHE A 273 -5.70 13.17 -27.69
N TYR A 274 -4.38 12.95 -27.68
CA TYR A 274 -3.42 13.93 -28.16
C TYR A 274 -3.53 14.18 -29.69
N TYR A 275 -3.87 13.16 -30.48
CA TYR A 275 -4.08 13.26 -31.92
C TYR A 275 -5.51 13.65 -32.31
N ALA A 276 -6.39 13.91 -31.34
CA ALA A 276 -7.81 14.23 -31.54
C ALA A 276 -8.61 13.12 -32.25
N ASP A 277 -8.17 11.87 -32.12
CA ASP A 277 -8.95 10.69 -32.51
C ASP A 277 -9.85 10.28 -31.33
N TYR A 278 -10.94 11.03 -31.18
CA TYR A 278 -11.88 10.84 -30.07
C TYR A 278 -12.69 9.55 -30.20
N GLU A 279 -12.85 9.02 -31.42
CA GLU A 279 -13.52 7.73 -31.64
C GLU A 279 -12.68 6.59 -31.08
N LYS A 280 -11.38 6.57 -31.38
CA LYS A 280 -10.45 5.61 -30.77
C LYS A 280 -10.35 5.83 -29.25
N CYS A 281 -10.26 7.08 -28.79
CA CYS A 281 -10.16 7.40 -27.36
C CYS A 281 -11.34 6.85 -26.54
N MET A 282 -12.58 7.03 -27.02
CA MET A 282 -13.76 6.53 -26.32
C MET A 282 -13.82 5.00 -26.31
N ARG A 283 -13.41 4.34 -27.40
CA ARG A 283 -13.32 2.88 -27.47
C ARG A 283 -12.31 2.31 -26.48
N GLU A 284 -11.11 2.89 -26.40
CA GLU A 284 -10.07 2.47 -25.45
C GLU A 284 -10.51 2.71 -24.00
N LYS A 285 -11.26 3.80 -23.72
CA LYS A 285 -11.84 4.04 -22.40
C LYS A 285 -12.83 2.93 -22.02
N GLU A 286 -13.69 2.53 -22.95
CA GLU A 286 -14.69 1.46 -22.75
C GLU A 286 -14.01 0.10 -22.56
N GLU A 287 -12.98 -0.22 -23.36
CA GLU A 287 -12.22 -1.47 -23.24
C GLU A 287 -11.45 -1.58 -21.93
N ALA A 288 -10.95 -0.45 -21.40
CA ALA A 288 -10.29 -0.38 -20.10
C ALA A 288 -11.28 -0.43 -18.90
N ASN A 289 -12.60 -0.53 -19.13
CA ASN A 289 -13.64 -0.48 -18.10
C ASN A 289 -13.54 0.72 -17.14
N ILE A 290 -12.99 1.84 -17.62
CA ILE A 290 -12.88 3.07 -16.84
C ILE A 290 -14.25 3.76 -16.92
N GLN A 291 -15.08 3.65 -15.87
CA GLN A 291 -16.36 4.38 -15.79
C GLN A 291 -16.12 5.88 -15.58
#